data_AF-A0AAW2RNK7-F1
#
_entry.id   AF-A0AAW2RNK7-F1
#
_cell.length_a   1.000
_cell.length_b   1.000
_cell.length_c   1.000
_cell.angle_alpha   90.00
_cell.angle_beta   90.00
_cell.angle_gamma   90.00
#
_symmetry.space_group_name_H-M   'P 1'
#
loop_
_entity.id
_entity.type
_entity.pdbx_description
1 polymer ?
#
loop_
_entity_poly.entity_id
_entity_poly.type
_entity_poly.pdbx_seq_one_letter_code
_entity_poly.pdbx_strand_id
1 'polypeptide(L)'
;MASWNSVQLEVLYNVLGWVAFVAWSISFYPQVILNFRRKSVVGLNFDFVLMNLTKHSSYLIYNASLFFSPTVQRQYREFGFNEMIPVAANDVAFSMHAVLLTAFTLFQIAIMIK
;
A
#
# COMPACT_ATOMS: atom_id res chain seq x y z
N MET A 1 24.24 -8.19 12.15
CA MET A 1 23.03 -8.13 11.31
C MET A 1 21.84 -8.38 12.20
N ALA A 2 20.91 -7.44 12.27
CA ALA A 2 19.63 -7.70 12.92
C ALA A 2 18.96 -8.85 12.19
N SER A 3 18.77 -9.97 12.89
CA SER A 3 18.15 -11.18 12.35
C SER A 3 17.06 -11.62 13.31
N TRP A 4 16.05 -12.32 12.79
CA TRP A 4 14.95 -12.80 13.61
C TRP A 4 15.49 -13.67 14.75
N ASN A 5 15.10 -13.34 15.98
CA ASN A 5 15.49 -14.12 17.16
C ASN A 5 14.89 -15.54 17.15
N SER A 6 13.82 -15.77 16.38
CA SER A 6 13.20 -17.08 16.21
C SER A 6 12.51 -17.23 14.85
N VAL A 7 12.59 -18.42 14.25
CA VAL A 7 11.95 -18.76 12.96
C VAL A 7 10.44 -18.60 13.04
N GLN A 8 9.86 -18.88 14.21
CA GLN A 8 8.43 -18.74 14.47
C GLN A 8 7.98 -17.28 14.31
N LEU A 9 8.79 -16.32 14.78
CA LEU A 9 8.48 -14.89 14.62
C LEU A 9 8.53 -14.46 13.15
N GLU A 10 9.50 -14.96 12.40
CA GLU A 10 9.65 -14.65 10.97
C GLU A 10 8.46 -15.16 10.16
N VAL A 11 8.03 -16.41 10.41
CA VAL A 11 6.86 -16.99 9.76
C VAL A 11 5.60 -16.22 10.14
N LEU A 12 5.43 -15.87 11.43
CA LEU A 12 4.27 -15.11 11.90
C LEU A 12 4.22 -13.72 11.25
N TYR A 13 5.35 -13.01 11.19
CA TYR A 13 5.46 -11.70 10.54
C TYR A 13 5.01 -11.77 9.07
N ASN A 14 5.52 -12.75 8.31
CA ASN A 14 5.15 -12.93 6.91
C ASN A 14 3.65 -13.25 6.74
N VAL A 15 3.11 -14.17 7.55
CA VAL A 15 1.68 -14.55 7.49
C VAL A 15 0.78 -13.35 7.81
N LEU A 16 1.07 -12.62 8.88
CA LEU A 16 0.31 -11.44 9.26
C LEU A 16 0.39 -10.33 8.19
N GLY A 17 1.56 -10.15 7.57
CA GLY A 17 1.74 -9.20 6.47
C GLY A 17 0.83 -9.49 5.28
N TRP A 18 0.73 -10.76 4.87
CA TRP A 18 -0.17 -11.18 3.79
C TRP A 18 -1.66 -11.14 4.17
N VAL A 19 -2.00 -11.50 5.41
CA VAL A 19 -3.37 -11.37 5.92
C VAL A 19 -3.79 -9.90 5.93
N ALA A 20 -2.92 -9.00 6.39
CA ALA A 20 -3.15 -7.57 6.36
C ALA A 20 -3.35 -7.09 4.92
N PHE A 21 -2.49 -7.49 3.98
CA PHE A 21 -2.65 -7.17 2.56
C PHE A 21 -4.05 -7.53 2.04
N VAL A 22 -4.53 -8.75 2.31
CA VAL A 22 -5.86 -9.20 1.87
C VAL A 22 -6.97 -8.39 2.53
N ALA A 23 -6.93 -8.24 3.86
CA ALA A 23 -7.95 -7.52 4.61
C ALA A 23 -8.09 -6.06 4.15
N TRP A 24 -6.96 -5.37 3.97
CA TRP A 24 -6.94 -4.01 3.46
C TRP A 24 -7.38 -3.93 2.00
N SER A 25 -6.98 -4.88 1.14
CA SER A 25 -7.40 -4.90 -0.27
C SER A 25 -8.92 -5.00 -0.40
N ILE A 26 -9.56 -5.88 0.39
CA ILE A 26 -11.03 -6.06 0.39
C ILE A 26 -11.75 -4.73 0.69
N SER A 27 -11.19 -3.88 1.55
CA SER A 27 -11.81 -2.61 1.93
C SER A 27 -11.98 -1.60 0.78
N PHE A 28 -11.19 -1.70 -0.30
CA PHE A 28 -11.28 -0.79 -1.45
C PHE A 28 -12.44 -1.12 -2.40
N TYR A 29 -12.81 -2.40 -2.50
CA TYR A 29 -13.79 -2.87 -3.48
C TYR A 29 -15.23 -2.37 -3.27
N PRO A 30 -15.77 -2.26 -2.04
CA PRO A 30 -17.13 -1.77 -1.83
C PRO A 30 -17.40 -0.42 -2.49
N GLN A 31 -16.46 0.53 -2.40
CA GLN A 31 -16.62 1.85 -3.01
C GLN A 31 -16.64 1.76 -4.54
N VAL A 32 -15.72 0.99 -5.11
CA VAL A 32 -15.61 0.78 -6.57
C VAL A 32 -16.88 0.14 -7.14
N ILE A 33 -17.42 -0.87 -6.44
CA ILE A 33 -18.65 -1.57 -6.81
C ILE A 33 -19.85 -0.63 -6.68
N LEU A 34 -19.92 0.17 -5.60
CA LEU A 34 -21.01 1.11 -5.38
C LEU A 34 -21.08 2.17 -6.49
N ASN A 35 -19.94 2.77 -6.84
CA ASN A 35 -19.83 3.72 -7.95
C ASN A 35 -20.31 3.09 -9.26
N PHE A 36 -19.88 1.85 -9.54
CA PHE A 36 -20.28 1.14 -10.76
C PHE A 36 -21.77 0.82 -10.83
N ARG A 37 -22.38 0.44 -9.69
CA ARG A 37 -23.81 0.11 -9.60
C ARG A 37 -24.70 1.34 -9.67
N ARG A 38 -24.32 2.43 -8.99
CA ARG A 38 -25.12 3.68 -8.97
C ARG A 38 -24.94 4.52 -10.22
N LYS A 39 -23.86 4.31 -10.99
CA LYS A 39 -23.45 5.17 -12.11
C LYS A 39 -23.35 6.65 -11.72
N SER A 40 -23.10 6.89 -10.43
CA SER A 40 -23.07 8.21 -9.82
C SER A 40 -22.06 8.16 -8.69
N VAL A 41 -21.31 9.25 -8.56
CA VAL A 41 -20.29 9.47 -7.52
C VAL A 41 -20.75 10.45 -6.45
N VAL A 42 -22.06 10.73 -6.40
CA VAL A 42 -22.68 11.57 -5.37
C VAL A 42 -22.46 10.93 -3.99
N GLY A 43 -21.81 11.69 -3.10
CA GLY A 43 -21.44 11.27 -1.74
C GLY A 43 -19.96 10.87 -1.58
N LEU A 44 -19.19 10.77 -2.67
CA LEU A 44 -17.74 10.56 -2.60
C LEU A 44 -17.01 11.90 -2.67
N ASN A 45 -16.17 12.20 -1.67
CA ASN A 45 -15.36 13.41 -1.66
C ASN A 45 -14.15 13.25 -2.61
N PHE A 46 -14.05 14.11 -3.62
CA PHE A 46 -12.96 14.09 -4.59
C PHE A 46 -11.59 14.35 -3.95
N ASP A 47 -11.49 15.35 -3.06
CA ASP A 47 -10.25 15.70 -2.38
C ASP A 47 -9.74 14.52 -1.53
N PHE A 48 -10.65 13.77 -0.91
CA PHE A 48 -10.30 12.55 -0.18
C PHE A 48 -9.66 11.50 -1.09
N VAL A 49 -10.20 11.28 -2.29
CA VAL A 49 -9.63 10.29 -3.22
C VAL A 49 -8.27 10.76 -3.76
N LEU A 50 -8.13 12.05 -4.05
CA LEU A 50 -6.86 12.63 -4.50
C LEU A 50 -5.78 12.52 -3.41
N MET A 51 -6.11 12.87 -2.17
CA MET A 51 -5.20 12.70 -1.02
C MET A 51 -4.82 11.24 -0.80
N ASN A 52 -5.77 10.30 -0.98
CA ASN A 52 -5.45 8.87 -0.89
C ASN A 52 -4.50 8.43 -1.99
N LEU A 53 -4.69 8.88 -3.23
CA LEU A 53 -3.75 8.59 -4.32
C LEU A 53 -2.36 9.10 -3.94
N THR A 54 -2.21 10.36 -3.53
CA THR A 54 -0.92 10.91 -3.10
C THR A 54 -0.29 10.09 -1.98
N LYS A 55 -1.06 9.77 -0.93
CA LYS A 55 -0.60 8.93 0.20
C LYS A 55 -0.06 7.59 -0.28
N HIS A 56 -0.84 6.87 -1.10
CA HIS A 56 -0.49 5.54 -1.57
C HIS A 56 0.68 5.56 -2.56
N SER A 57 0.78 6.59 -3.41
CA SER A 57 1.91 6.78 -4.31
C SER A 57 3.21 7.07 -3.54
N SER A 58 3.18 7.97 -2.56
CA SER A 58 4.34 8.23 -1.70
C SER A 58 4.76 6.99 -0.91
N TYR A 59 3.79 6.22 -0.40
CA TYR A 59 4.04 4.97 0.30
C TYR A 59 4.66 3.90 -0.63
N LEU A 60 4.18 3.77 -1.87
CA LEU A 60 4.78 2.90 -2.88
C LEU A 60 6.21 3.30 -3.21
N ILE A 61 6.48 4.60 -3.41
CA ILE A 61 7.84 5.09 -3.68
C ILE A 61 8.77 4.74 -2.52
N TYR A 62 8.34 4.96 -1.28
CA TYR A 62 9.11 4.61 -0.08
C TYR A 62 9.41 3.10 -0.03
N ASN A 63 8.38 2.25 -0.13
CA ASN A 63 8.55 0.80 -0.04
C ASN A 63 9.39 0.28 -1.21
N ALA A 64 9.14 0.73 -2.44
CA ALA A 64 9.91 0.30 -3.61
C ALA A 64 11.37 0.75 -3.52
N SER A 65 11.63 1.99 -3.09
CA SER A 65 13.00 2.51 -2.96
C SER A 65 13.78 1.73 -1.92
N LEU A 66 13.19 1.46 -0.75
CA LEU A 66 13.86 0.72 0.33
C LEU A 66 13.98 -0.78 0.02
N PHE A 67 13.02 -1.36 -0.71
CA PHE A 67 13.02 -2.78 -1.08
C PHE A 67 13.99 -3.09 -2.22
N PHE A 68 14.02 -2.28 -3.29
CA PHE A 68 14.83 -2.56 -4.48
C PHE A 68 16.24 -1.96 -4.45
N SER A 69 16.44 -0.79 -3.82
CA SER A 69 17.73 -0.09 -3.89
C SER A 69 18.72 -0.59 -2.83
N PRO A 70 19.81 -1.29 -3.22
CA PRO A 70 20.81 -1.76 -2.26
C PRO A 70 21.55 -0.60 -1.58
N THR A 71 21.65 0.54 -2.28
CA THR A 71 22.26 1.77 -1.75
C THR A 71 21.45 2.34 -0.60
N VAL A 72 20.12 2.41 -0.74
CA VAL A 72 19.23 2.91 0.32
C VAL A 72 19.24 1.95 1.50
N GLN A 73 19.24 0.63 1.27
CA GLN A 73 19.37 -0.36 2.33
C GLN A 73 20.71 -0.26 3.07
N ARG A 74 21.81 0.01 2.36
CA ARG A 74 23.12 0.21 2.97
C ARG A 74 23.12 1.45 3.86
N GLN A 75 22.63 2.59 3.35
CA GLN A 75 22.50 3.81 4.13
C GLN A 75 21.61 3.61 5.36
N TYR A 76 20.46 2.95 5.21
CA TYR A 76 19.58 2.63 6.34
C TYR A 76 20.29 1.82 7.42
N ARG A 77 21.10 0.82 7.04
CA ARG A 77 21.89 0.01 7.98
C ARG A 77 23.07 0.73 8.60
N GLU A 78 23.64 1.73 7.92
CA GLU A 78 24.75 2.53 8.43
C GLU A 78 24.27 3.56 9.47
N PHE A 79 23.08 4.13 9.28
CA PHE A 79 22.50 5.10 10.21
C PHE A 79 21.58 4.46 11.28
N GLY A 80 20.99 3.30 11.00
CA GLY A 80 20.12 2.57 11.92
C GLY A 80 20.89 1.62 12.82
N PHE A 81 20.89 1.87 14.13
CA PHE A 81 21.51 0.99 15.11
C PHE A 81 20.76 -0.36 15.21
N ASN A 82 21.27 -1.40 14.54
CA ASN A 82 20.76 -2.79 14.64
C ASN A 82 19.26 -2.96 14.30
N GLU A 83 18.71 -2.12 13.42
CA GLU A 83 17.34 -2.31 12.94
C GLU A 83 17.28 -3.23 11.71
N MET A 84 16.22 -4.03 11.63
CA MET A 84 15.89 -4.78 10.41
C MET A 84 15.29 -3.83 9.38
N ILE A 85 15.41 -4.17 8.10
CA ILE A 85 14.68 -3.44 7.06
C ILE A 85 13.18 -3.66 7.32
N PRO A 86 12.40 -2.61 7.60
CA PRO A 86 11.02 -2.76 8.04
C PRO A 86 10.04 -3.07 6.90
N VAL A 87 10.52 -3.00 5.65
CA VAL A 87 9.72 -3.18 4.44
C VAL A 87 9.86 -4.59 3.92
N ALA A 88 8.73 -5.27 3.78
CA ALA A 88 8.63 -6.60 3.19
C ALA A 88 7.92 -6.57 1.83
N ALA A 89 7.95 -7.72 1.12
CA ALA A 89 7.39 -7.83 -0.22
C ALA A 89 5.87 -7.57 -0.25
N ASN A 90 5.15 -7.91 0.83
CA ASN A 90 3.72 -7.64 0.99
C ASN A 90 3.41 -6.14 1.05
N ASP A 91 4.31 -5.30 1.60
CA ASP A 91 4.10 -3.85 1.68
C ASP A 91 4.20 -3.19 0.31
N VAL A 92 5.14 -3.66 -0.52
CA VAL A 92 5.27 -3.23 -1.93
C VAL A 92 4.05 -3.69 -2.73
N ALA A 93 3.63 -4.94 -2.59
CA ALA A 93 2.45 -5.48 -3.27
C ALA A 93 1.17 -4.72 -2.88
N PHE A 94 1.00 -4.44 -1.58
CA PHE A 94 -0.13 -3.67 -1.05
C PHE A 94 -0.16 -2.25 -1.59
N SER A 95 0.96 -1.54 -1.50
CA SER A 95 1.05 -0.14 -1.94
C SER A 95 0.81 0.00 -3.45
N MET A 96 1.33 -0.93 -4.26
CA MET A 96 1.03 -0.98 -5.70
C MET A 96 -0.45 -1.22 -5.97
N HIS A 97 -1.06 -2.19 -5.28
CA HIS A 97 -2.49 -2.48 -5.41
C HIS A 97 -3.34 -1.26 -5.03
N ALA A 98 -3.03 -0.60 -3.91
CA ALA A 98 -3.76 0.57 -3.43
C ALA A 98 -3.68 1.76 -4.40
N VAL A 99 -2.51 2.00 -5.03
CA VAL A 99 -2.37 3.03 -6.08
C VAL A 99 -3.25 2.71 -7.29
N LEU A 100 -3.26 1.45 -7.75
CA LEU A 100 -4.09 1.05 -8.89
C LEU A 100 -5.59 1.21 -8.62
N LEU A 101 -6.05 0.80 -7.43
CA LEU A 101 -7.47 0.88 -7.07
C LEU A 101 -7.92 2.33 -6.83
N THR A 102 -7.08 3.18 -6.25
CA THR A 102 -7.38 4.61 -6.07
C THR A 102 -7.36 5.36 -7.41
N ALA A 103 -6.42 5.05 -8.31
CA ALA A 103 -6.42 5.58 -9.67
C ALA A 103 -7.66 5.14 -10.46
N PHE A 104 -8.08 3.87 -10.31
CA PHE A 104 -9.33 3.39 -10.91
C PHE A 104 -10.56 4.13 -10.37
N THR A 105 -10.58 4.40 -9.06
CA THR A 105 -11.67 5.17 -8.44
C THR A 105 -11.71 6.61 -8.95
N LEU A 106 -10.56 7.26 -9.15
CA LEU A 106 -10.49 8.59 -9.78
C LEU A 106 -11.00 8.56 -11.23
N PHE A 107 -10.65 7.52 -11.98
CA PHE A 107 -11.16 7.33 -13.34
C PHE A 107 -12.68 7.17 -13.36
N GLN A 108 -13.26 6.43 -12.42
CA GLN A 108 -14.72 6.36 -12.26
C GLN A 108 -15.34 7.73 -11.99
N ILE A 109 -14.72 8.55 -11.13
CA ILE A 109 -15.18 9.92 -10.86
C ILE A 109 -15.14 10.75 -12.14
N ALA A 110 -14.05 10.75 -12.88
CA ALA A 110 -13.92 11.54 -14.10
C ALA A 110 -15.00 11.23 -15.15
N ILE A 111 -15.46 9.97 -15.24
CA ILE A 111 -16.51 9.55 -16.19
C ILE A 111 -17.93 9.82 -15.65
N MET A 112 -18.15 9.59 -14.36
CA MET A 112 -19.49 9.64 -13.74
C MET A 112 -19.83 11.02 -13.16
N ILE A 113 -18.93 12.00 -13.27
CA ILE A 113 -19.20 13.41 -12.99
C ILE A 113 -20.02 13.98 -14.17
N LYS A 114 -21.33 13.76 -14.12
CA LYS A 114 -22.31 14.36 -15.01
C LYS A 114 -23.52 14.80 -14.20
#